data_AF-A0A183HV66-F1
#
_entry.id   AF-A0A183HV66-F1
#
_cell.length_a   1.000
_cell.length_b   1.000
_cell.length_c   1.000
_cell.angle_alpha   90.00
_cell.angle_beta   90.00
_cell.angle_gamma   90.00
#
_symmetry.space_group_name_H-M   'P 1'
#
loop_
_entity.id
_entity.type
_entity.pdbx_description
1 polymer ?
#
loop_
_entity_poly.entity_id
_entity_poly.type
_entity_poly.pdbx_seq_one_letter_code
_entity_poly.pdbx_strand_id
1 'polypeptide(L)'
;MLEVIGQLADGVLKVDKALEKKLKKEQRRLKKETKKAKKEEKRRKRKLEEEQLELEKKIGDDESWNNQKKLIDLGPVKEEEIYGGNEHFNFGKPKKEIPPLPTHNPRPDFEKADWRDIEMWKAIREKEKQEKGEKETNWKEEEHYLPSRFRKE
;
A
#
# COMPACT_ATOMS: atom_id res chain seq x y z
N MET A 1 -36.56 -7.92 -28.19
CA MET A 1 -37.82 -8.10 -27.45
C MET A 1 -37.87 -9.53 -26.92
N LEU A 2 -37.68 -9.71 -25.61
CA LEU A 2 -37.84 -10.99 -24.92
C LEU A 2 -38.77 -10.73 -23.74
N GLU A 3 -40.05 -11.07 -23.90
CA GLU A 3 -41.05 -10.99 -22.84
C GLU A 3 -40.87 -12.18 -21.90
N VAL A 4 -40.43 -11.91 -20.68
CA VAL A 4 -40.39 -12.90 -19.59
C VAL A 4 -41.72 -12.78 -18.84
N ILE A 5 -42.71 -13.58 -19.24
CA ILE A 5 -43.98 -13.69 -18.51
C ILE A 5 -43.75 -14.65 -17.34
N GLY A 6 -43.45 -14.11 -16.16
CA GLY A 6 -43.48 -14.82 -14.89
C GLY A 6 -44.81 -14.57 -14.19
N GLN A 7 -45.59 -15.61 -13.93
CA GLN A 7 -46.83 -15.51 -13.15
C GLN A 7 -46.49 -15.18 -11.68
N LEU A 8 -47.00 -14.05 -11.20
CA LEU A 8 -46.98 -13.63 -9.80
C LEU A 8 -48.16 -14.27 -9.07
N ALA A 9 -47.88 -15.31 -8.28
CA ALA A 9 -48.74 -15.73 -7.18
C ALA A 9 -47.90 -15.63 -5.89
N ASP A 10 -48.33 -14.77 -4.98
CA ASP A 10 -47.85 -14.61 -3.59
C ASP A 10 -46.38 -14.20 -3.39
N GLY A 11 -45.89 -13.23 -4.17
CA GLY A 11 -44.66 -12.49 -3.85
C GLY A 11 -43.33 -13.27 -3.95
N VAL A 12 -43.37 -14.55 -4.33
CA VAL A 12 -42.17 -15.38 -4.54
C VAL A 12 -42.13 -15.84 -6.00
N LEU A 13 -41.17 -15.29 -6.76
CA LEU A 13 -40.85 -15.74 -8.12
C LEU A 13 -40.44 -17.23 -8.09
N LYS A 14 -41.35 -18.13 -8.50
CA LYS A 14 -41.03 -19.54 -8.74
C LYS A 14 -40.15 -19.63 -9.98
N VAL A 15 -38.84 -19.73 -9.77
CA VAL A 15 -37.86 -19.93 -10.83
C VAL A 15 -37.99 -21.35 -11.38
N ASP A 16 -38.03 -21.49 -12.71
CA ASP A 16 -38.06 -22.80 -13.36
C ASP A 16 -36.91 -23.71 -12.90
N LYS A 17 -37.25 -24.97 -12.59
CA LYS A 17 -36.30 -25.98 -12.08
C LYS A 17 -35.11 -26.23 -13.03
N ALA A 18 -35.30 -25.97 -14.32
CA ALA A 18 -34.24 -26.03 -15.34
C ALA A 18 -33.27 -24.84 -15.25
N LEU A 19 -33.78 -23.65 -14.96
CA LEU A 19 -33.01 -22.42 -14.74
C LEU A 19 -32.18 -22.51 -13.45
N GLU A 20 -32.77 -23.04 -12.38
CA GLU A 20 -32.08 -23.27 -11.10
C GLU A 20 -30.87 -24.22 -11.26
N LYS A 21 -31.04 -25.31 -12.03
CA LYS A 21 -29.94 -26.24 -12.34
C LYS A 21 -28.83 -25.58 -13.16
N LYS A 22 -29.13 -24.66 -14.07
CA LYS A 22 -28.13 -23.89 -14.84
C LYS A 22 -27.37 -22.92 -13.93
N LEU A 23 -28.08 -22.15 -13.11
CA LEU A 23 -27.48 -21.24 -12.12
C LEU A 23 -26.55 -21.98 -11.15
N LYS A 24 -26.96 -23.15 -10.65
CA LYS A 24 -26.13 -23.97 -9.74
C LYS A 24 -24.88 -24.50 -10.41
N LYS A 25 -24.91 -24.79 -11.72
CA LYS A 25 -23.72 -25.18 -12.50
C LYS A 25 -22.77 -24.00 -12.68
N GLU A 26 -23.29 -22.82 -13.02
CA GLU A 26 -22.49 -21.59 -13.16
C GLU A 26 -21.85 -21.16 -11.84
N GLN A 27 -22.60 -21.17 -10.73
CA GLN A 27 -22.03 -20.91 -9.40
C GLN A 27 -20.91 -21.89 -9.03
N ARG A 28 -21.02 -23.17 -9.41
CA ARG A 28 -19.96 -24.17 -9.20
C ARG A 28 -18.73 -23.89 -10.07
N ARG A 29 -18.90 -23.37 -11.29
CA ARG A 29 -17.79 -22.94 -12.16
C ARG A 29 -17.08 -21.73 -11.56
N LEU A 30 -17.83 -20.69 -11.19
CA LEU A 30 -17.31 -19.49 -10.52
C LEU A 30 -16.53 -19.83 -9.23
N LYS A 31 -17.06 -20.75 -8.40
CA LYS A 31 -16.36 -21.20 -7.17
C LYS A 31 -15.06 -21.95 -7.48
N LYS A 32 -14.98 -22.68 -8.60
CA LYS A 32 -13.75 -23.36 -9.01
C LYS A 32 -12.72 -22.37 -9.56
N GLU A 33 -13.15 -21.39 -10.35
CA GLU A 33 -12.29 -20.36 -10.92
C GLU A 33 -11.72 -19.44 -9.84
N THR A 34 -12.55 -18.95 -8.92
CA THR A 34 -12.09 -18.15 -7.77
C THR A 34 -11.12 -18.91 -6.87
N LYS A 35 -11.34 -20.22 -6.65
CA LYS A 35 -10.40 -21.07 -5.90
C LYS A 35 -9.06 -21.26 -6.63
N LYS A 36 -9.06 -21.32 -7.97
CA LYS A 36 -7.83 -21.38 -8.77
C LYS A 36 -7.09 -20.05 -8.74
N ALA A 37 -7.78 -18.93 -8.96
CA ALA A 37 -7.21 -17.59 -8.90
C ALA A 37 -6.57 -17.30 -7.53
N LYS A 38 -7.27 -17.63 -6.42
CA LYS A 38 -6.74 -17.46 -5.07
C LYS A 38 -5.48 -18.32 -4.79
N LYS A 39 -5.37 -19.50 -5.40
CA LYS A 39 -4.17 -20.35 -5.28
C LYS A 39 -3.00 -19.77 -6.07
N GLU A 40 -3.27 -19.25 -7.26
CA GLU A 40 -2.26 -18.63 -8.12
C GLU A 40 -1.74 -17.33 -7.51
N GLU A 41 -2.62 -16.48 -6.99
CA GLU A 41 -2.27 -15.25 -6.27
C GLU A 41 -1.38 -15.56 -5.05
N LYS A 42 -1.73 -16.57 -4.24
CA LYS A 42 -0.88 -17.01 -3.12
C LYS A 42 0.49 -17.48 -3.58
N ARG A 43 0.58 -18.16 -4.73
CA ARG A 43 1.88 -18.59 -5.29
C ARG A 43 2.69 -17.39 -5.79
N ARG A 44 2.07 -16.41 -6.43
CA ARG A 44 2.76 -15.18 -6.87
C ARG A 44 3.27 -14.39 -5.66
N LYS A 45 2.46 -14.24 -4.60
CA LYS A 45 2.89 -13.54 -3.39
C LYS A 45 4.10 -14.19 -2.73
N ARG A 46 4.11 -15.53 -2.61
CA ARG A 46 5.26 -16.27 -2.07
C ARG A 46 6.54 -16.08 -2.90
N LYS A 47 6.43 -16.11 -4.24
CA LYS A 47 7.59 -15.87 -5.11
C LYS A 47 8.15 -14.45 -4.95
N LEU A 48 7.27 -13.47 -4.81
CA LEU A 48 7.66 -12.07 -4.63
C LEU A 48 8.34 -11.87 -3.27
N GLU A 49 7.82 -12.50 -2.21
CA GLU A 49 8.42 -12.52 -0.87
C GLU A 49 9.80 -13.20 -0.87
N GLU A 50 9.95 -14.32 -1.58
CA GLU A 50 11.24 -15.02 -1.75
C GLU A 50 12.26 -14.16 -2.54
N GLU A 51 11.83 -13.47 -3.59
CA GLU A 51 12.67 -12.55 -4.37
C GLU A 51 13.11 -11.34 -3.53
N GLN A 52 12.22 -10.78 -2.71
CA GLN A 52 12.55 -9.71 -1.77
C GLN A 52 13.57 -10.17 -0.72
N LEU A 53 13.40 -11.37 -0.16
CA LEU A 53 14.32 -11.91 0.83
C LEU A 53 15.71 -12.18 0.24
N GLU A 54 15.77 -12.64 -1.01
CA GLU A 54 17.03 -12.84 -1.75
C GLU A 54 17.73 -11.50 -2.05
N LEU A 55 16.97 -10.45 -2.37
CA LEU A 55 17.49 -9.08 -2.52
C LEU A 55 18.03 -8.53 -1.20
N GLU A 56 17.28 -8.66 -0.11
CA GLU A 56 17.72 -8.23 1.23
C GLU A 56 19.00 -8.96 1.65
N LYS A 57 19.10 -10.27 1.38
CA LYS A 57 20.29 -11.06 1.69
C LYS A 57 21.50 -10.60 0.88
N LYS A 58 21.33 -10.27 -0.40
CA LYS A 58 22.40 -9.72 -1.25
C LYS A 58 22.86 -8.34 -0.80
N ILE A 59 21.96 -7.51 -0.27
CA ILE A 59 22.31 -6.19 0.25
C ILE A 59 23.01 -6.31 1.63
N GLY A 60 22.59 -7.27 2.47
CA GLY A 60 23.15 -7.44 3.81
C GLY A 60 24.59 -7.97 3.89
N ASP A 61 25.09 -8.63 2.84
CA ASP A 61 26.44 -9.21 2.84
C ASP A 61 27.56 -8.20 2.52
N ASP A 62 27.26 -7.11 1.80
CA ASP A 62 28.24 -6.07 1.44
C ASP A 62 28.50 -5.03 2.56
N GLU A 63 27.64 -4.95 3.58
CA GLU A 63 27.76 -4.02 4.72
C GLU A 63 28.10 -4.70 6.06
N SER A 64 28.44 -5.99 6.02
CA SER A 64 28.96 -6.72 7.18
C SER A 64 30.23 -6.05 7.75
N TRP A 65 30.24 -5.72 9.05
CA TRP A 65 31.42 -5.19 9.77
C TRP A 65 32.66 -6.08 9.59
N ASN A 66 32.48 -7.39 9.38
CA ASN A 66 33.59 -8.32 9.13
C ASN A 66 34.20 -8.17 7.72
N ASN A 67 33.46 -7.61 6.76
CA ASN A 67 33.91 -7.39 5.38
C ASN A 67 34.43 -5.96 5.16
N GLN A 68 34.32 -5.08 6.16
CA GLN A 68 34.86 -3.73 6.08
C GLN A 68 36.39 -3.73 6.16
N LYS A 69 37.04 -3.01 5.24
CA LYS A 69 38.50 -2.81 5.28
C LYS A 69 38.88 -2.07 6.56
N LYS A 70 39.79 -2.62 7.35
CA LYS A 70 40.26 -1.99 8.58
C LYS A 70 41.14 -0.80 8.23
N LEU A 71 41.05 0.26 9.03
CA LEU A 71 41.89 1.46 8.90
C LEU A 71 43.40 1.15 8.91
N ILE A 72 43.81 0.02 9.49
CA ILE A 72 45.20 -0.42 9.56
C ILE A 72 45.70 -0.95 8.19
N ASP A 73 44.79 -1.45 7.34
CA ASP A 73 45.11 -2.01 6.03
C ASP A 73 45.15 -0.92 4.93
N LEU A 74 44.60 0.27 5.23
CA LEU A 74 44.62 1.47 4.40
C LEU A 74 45.79 2.32 4.92
N GLY A 75 46.92 2.43 4.21
CA GLY A 75 48.18 3.03 4.69
C GLY A 75 48.13 4.48 5.22
N PRO A 76 49.00 5.41 4.78
CA PRO A 76 48.92 6.81 5.23
C PRO A 76 47.70 7.50 4.58
N VAL A 77 46.54 7.37 5.24
CA VAL A 77 45.28 8.00 4.84
C VAL A 77 45.27 9.46 5.33
N LYS A 78 44.90 10.40 4.47
CA LYS A 78 44.77 11.82 4.86
C LYS A 78 43.59 11.99 5.81
N GLU A 79 43.67 12.93 6.75
CA GLU A 79 42.57 13.23 7.69
C GLU A 79 41.24 13.54 6.96
N GLU A 80 41.32 14.13 5.76
CA GLU A 80 40.17 14.42 4.88
C GLU A 80 39.41 13.16 4.42
N GLU A 81 40.09 12.03 4.31
CA GLU A 81 39.52 10.73 3.93
C GLU A 81 38.96 9.98 5.15
N ILE A 82 39.54 10.18 6.34
CA ILE A 82 39.10 9.53 7.60
C ILE A 82 37.87 10.24 8.18
N TYR A 83 37.92 11.57 8.25
CA TYR A 83 36.85 12.36 8.87
C TYR A 83 35.78 12.80 7.86
N GLY A 84 36.02 12.52 6.57
CA GLY A 84 35.22 13.05 5.47
C GLY A 84 35.25 14.58 5.44
N GLY A 85 34.58 15.18 4.47
CA GLY A 85 34.31 16.62 4.45
C GLY A 85 33.30 17.01 5.55
N ASN A 86 33.60 16.74 6.82
CA ASN A 86 32.74 17.08 7.94
C ASN A 86 32.67 18.60 8.07
N GLU A 87 31.52 19.17 7.75
CA GLU A 87 31.28 20.62 7.81
C GLU A 87 31.46 21.20 9.22
N HIS A 88 31.33 20.36 10.25
CA HIS A 88 31.52 20.73 11.65
C HIS A 88 33.00 20.76 12.08
N PHE A 89 33.91 20.16 11.31
CA PHE A 89 35.35 20.17 11.57
C PHE A 89 36.07 21.19 10.65
N ASN A 90 35.50 22.38 10.54
CA ASN A 90 36.08 23.49 9.79
C ASN A 90 36.60 24.56 10.75
N PHE A 91 37.67 24.25 11.49
CA PHE A 91 38.37 25.25 12.29
C PHE A 91 38.95 26.32 11.35
N GLY A 92 38.34 27.51 11.34
CA GLY A 92 38.87 28.70 10.64
C GLY A 92 38.50 28.86 9.16
N LYS A 93 37.74 27.95 8.53
CA LYS A 93 37.26 28.16 7.14
C LYS A 93 35.95 28.97 7.13
N PRO A 94 35.79 29.95 6.21
CA PRO A 94 34.54 30.71 6.10
C PRO A 94 33.39 29.77 5.73
N LYS A 95 32.33 29.77 6.54
CA LYS A 95 31.15 28.96 6.29
C LYS A 95 30.52 29.43 4.98
N LYS A 96 30.26 28.49 4.06
CA LYS A 96 29.40 28.78 2.91
C LYS A 96 28.01 29.06 3.47
N GLU A 97 27.56 30.30 3.38
CA GLU A 97 26.18 30.67 3.73
C GLU A 97 25.25 30.07 2.68
N ILE A 98 24.88 28.82 2.89
CA ILE A 98 23.77 28.19 2.18
C ILE A 98 22.53 29.01 2.58
N PRO A 99 21.70 29.47 1.63
CA PRO A 99 20.48 30.17 1.98
C PRO A 99 19.70 29.29 2.97
N PRO A 100 19.15 29.89 4.05
CA PRO A 100 18.50 29.10 5.09
C PRO A 100 17.44 28.22 4.44
N LEU A 101 17.48 26.92 4.76
CA LEU A 101 16.46 26.00 4.29
C LEU A 101 15.08 26.55 4.68
N PRO A 102 14.07 26.41 3.82
CA PRO A 102 12.72 26.84 4.15
C PRO A 102 12.31 26.28 5.52
N THR A 103 12.10 27.16 6.49
CA THR A 103 11.80 26.76 7.89
C THR A 103 10.42 26.11 8.00
N HIS A 104 9.59 26.24 6.97
CA HIS A 104 8.23 25.73 6.92
C HIS A 104 8.02 24.90 5.65
N ASN A 105 7.25 23.81 5.77
CA ASN A 105 6.77 23.07 4.61
C ASN A 105 6.04 24.03 3.67
N PRO A 106 6.31 24.01 2.35
CA PRO A 106 5.55 24.81 1.41
C PRO A 106 4.07 24.45 1.56
N ARG A 107 3.26 25.45 1.94
CA ARG A 107 1.81 25.29 2.00
C ARG A 107 1.33 24.92 0.59
N PRO A 108 0.40 23.97 0.42
CA PRO A 108 -0.21 23.71 -0.87
C PRO A 108 -0.73 25.03 -1.46
N ASP A 109 -0.28 25.39 -2.66
CA ASP A 109 -0.77 26.58 -3.37
C ASP A 109 -2.25 26.37 -3.73
N PHE A 110 -3.15 26.88 -2.89
CA PHE A 110 -4.60 26.78 -3.11
C PHE A 110 -5.09 27.58 -4.34
N GLU A 111 -4.29 28.52 -4.86
CA GLU A 111 -4.55 29.20 -6.14
C GLU A 111 -4.22 28.33 -7.37
N LYS A 112 -3.42 27.28 -7.19
CA LYS A 112 -2.91 26.43 -8.28
C LYS A 112 -3.63 25.09 -8.37
N ALA A 113 -4.53 24.81 -7.42
CA ALA A 113 -5.52 23.76 -7.57
C ALA A 113 -6.52 24.21 -8.65
N ASP A 114 -6.11 24.05 -9.90
CA ASP A 114 -6.95 24.30 -11.06
C ASP A 114 -8.26 23.52 -10.86
N TRP A 115 -9.39 24.17 -11.14
CA TRP A 115 -10.72 23.53 -11.08
C TRP A 115 -10.76 22.18 -11.84
N ARG A 116 -9.85 22.01 -12.81
CA ARG A 116 -9.59 20.80 -13.59
C ARG A 116 -9.20 19.61 -12.74
N ASP A 117 -8.37 19.80 -11.71
CA ASP A 117 -7.95 18.72 -10.81
C ASP A 117 -9.11 18.28 -9.93
N ILE A 118 -9.95 19.23 -9.51
CA ILE A 118 -11.19 18.95 -8.77
C ILE A 118 -12.19 18.19 -9.66
N GLU A 119 -12.36 18.59 -10.92
CA GLU A 119 -13.22 17.92 -11.88
C GLU A 119 -12.72 16.53 -12.25
N MET A 120 -11.43 16.40 -12.51
CA MET A 120 -10.78 15.10 -12.78
C MET A 120 -10.95 14.19 -11.58
N TRP A 121 -10.78 14.70 -10.37
CA TRP A 121 -10.97 13.90 -9.17
C TRP A 121 -12.44 13.54 -8.92
N LYS A 122 -13.39 14.44 -9.21
CA LYS A 122 -14.83 14.11 -9.20
C LYS A 122 -15.15 12.99 -10.18
N ALA A 123 -14.65 13.07 -11.41
CA ALA A 123 -14.85 12.07 -12.45
C ALA A 123 -14.23 10.71 -12.08
N ILE A 124 -13.02 10.71 -11.50
CA ILE A 124 -12.35 9.51 -11.01
C ILE A 124 -13.15 8.90 -9.85
N ARG A 125 -13.59 9.71 -8.89
CA ARG A 125 -14.34 9.25 -7.72
C ARG A 125 -15.73 8.73 -8.10
N GLU A 126 -16.40 9.36 -9.07
CA GLU A 126 -17.69 8.90 -9.60
C GLU A 126 -17.55 7.57 -10.35
N LYS A 127 -16.50 7.41 -11.16
CA LYS A 127 -16.17 6.12 -11.79
C LYS A 127 -15.83 5.04 -10.76
N GLU A 128 -15.03 5.36 -9.75
CA GLU A 128 -14.69 4.40 -8.68
C GLU A 128 -15.93 4.01 -7.87
N LYS A 129 -16.87 4.95 -7.63
CA LYS A 129 -18.14 4.66 -6.92
C LYS A 129 -19.04 3.74 -7.75
N GLN A 130 -19.09 3.91 -9.06
CA GLN A 130 -19.87 3.05 -9.97
C GLN A 130 -19.25 1.65 -10.11
N GLU A 131 -17.91 1.54 -10.13
CA GLU A 131 -17.22 0.27 -10.30
C GLU A 131 -17.15 -0.55 -9.00
N LYS A 132 -16.91 0.11 -7.86
CA LYS A 132 -16.60 -0.56 -6.59
C LYS A 132 -17.81 -0.68 -5.65
N GLY A 133 -18.94 -0.07 -6.01
CA GLY A 133 -20.11 0.05 -5.15
C GLY A 133 -19.89 1.02 -3.99
N GLU A 134 -20.98 1.46 -3.37
CA GLU A 134 -20.93 2.32 -2.18
C GLU A 134 -20.28 1.54 -1.04
N LYS A 135 -19.05 1.91 -0.67
CA LYS A 135 -18.31 1.25 0.41
C LYS A 135 -19.07 1.51 1.72
N GLU A 136 -19.68 0.47 2.29
CA GLU A 136 -20.20 0.52 3.67
C GLU A 136 -19.03 0.80 4.61
N THR A 137 -18.99 2.02 5.15
CA THR A 137 -18.05 2.37 6.21
C THR A 137 -18.52 1.70 7.50
N ASN A 138 -17.98 0.51 7.75
CA ASN A 138 -18.17 -0.21 8.99
C ASN A 138 -17.24 0.38 10.05
N TRP A 139 -17.62 1.54 10.59
CA TRP A 139 -16.94 2.13 11.74
C TRP A 139 -17.13 1.18 12.91
N LYS A 140 -16.03 0.65 13.44
CA LYS A 140 -16.09 -0.04 14.73
C LYS A 140 -16.41 1.00 15.80
N GLU A 141 -17.34 0.66 16.68
CA GLU A 141 -17.67 1.48 17.84
C GLU A 141 -16.38 1.77 18.64
N GLU A 142 -16.25 3.00 19.13
CA GLU A 142 -15.07 3.40 19.91
C GLU A 142 -14.93 2.52 21.15
N GLU A 143 -14.00 1.57 21.11
CA GLU A 143 -13.59 0.85 22.30
C GLU A 143 -12.77 1.79 23.18
N HIS A 144 -13.40 2.36 24.20
CA HIS A 144 -12.69 3.12 25.22
C HIS A 144 -11.71 2.19 25.95
N TYR A 145 -10.42 2.44 25.76
CA TYR A 145 -9.39 1.72 26.48
C TYR A 145 -9.51 2.00 27.98
N LEU A 146 -9.87 0.98 28.77
CA LEU A 146 -9.79 1.02 30.22
C LEU A 146 -8.47 0.39 30.67
N PRO A 147 -7.56 1.16 31.31
CA PRO A 147 -6.33 0.62 31.86
C PRO A 147 -6.60 -0.55 32.80
N SER A 148 -5.67 -1.53 32.81
CA SER A 148 -5.86 -2.79 33.55
C SER A 148 -6.10 -2.63 35.04
N ARG A 149 -5.72 -1.50 35.65
CA ARG A 149 -5.97 -1.17 37.06
C ARG A 149 -7.45 -0.95 37.38
N PHE A 150 -8.27 -0.62 36.39
CA PHE A 150 -9.71 -0.44 36.55
C PHE A 150 -10.51 -1.69 36.20
N ARG A 151 -9.86 -2.74 35.67
CA ARG A 151 -10.46 -4.07 35.54
C ARG A 151 -10.58 -4.63 36.96
N LYS A 152 -11.73 -4.40 37.61
CA LYS A 152 -12.06 -5.05 38.89
C LYS A 152 -12.25 -6.54 38.62
N GLU A 153 -11.31 -7.36 39.06
CA GLU A 153 -11.56 -8.75 39.45
C GLU A 153 -12.00 -8.79 40.92
#